data_AF-W7PC90-F1
#
_entry.id   AF-W7PC90-F1
#
_cell.length_a   1.000
_cell.length_b   1.000
_cell.length_c   1.000
_cell.angle_alpha   90.00
_cell.angle_beta   90.00
_cell.angle_gamma   90.00
#
_symmetry.space_group_name_H-M   'P 1'
#
loop_
_entity.id
_entity.type
_entity.pdbx_description
1 polymer ?
#
loop_
_entity_poly.entity_id
_entity_poly.type
_entity_poly.pdbx_seq_one_letter_code
_entity_poly.pdbx_strand_id
1 'polypeptide(L)'
;MSQLVHFQGNPVAVAGSIPQAGSKAQAFTLVAKDLSDVTLAQFAGKRKVLNIFPSIDTGVCAASVRKFNQLATEMDNTVVLCISADLPFAQSRFCGAEGLSNVITLSTLRSADFLEKYGVSIAEGPLKGLAARAVLVLDENDTVVFSELVNEITTEPDYTAALDVLKA
;
A
#
# COMPACT_ATOMS: atom_id res chain seq x y z
N MET A 1 -12.10 -11.24 12.52
CA MET A 1 -12.99 -10.47 11.63
C MET A 1 -12.42 -10.56 10.22
N SER A 2 -13.27 -10.62 9.20
CA SER A 2 -12.89 -10.71 7.79
C SER A 2 -13.69 -9.70 6.98
N GLN A 3 -13.03 -9.05 6.03
CA GLN A 3 -13.63 -8.13 5.06
C GLN A 3 -13.89 -8.87 3.75
N LEU A 4 -14.75 -8.31 2.90
CA LEU A 4 -15.07 -8.86 1.60
C LEU A 4 -14.74 -7.84 0.52
N VAL A 5 -13.93 -8.25 -0.45
CA VAL A 5 -13.71 -7.53 -1.71
C VAL A 5 -14.09 -8.45 -2.86
N HIS A 6 -13.94 -7.98 -4.09
CA HIS A 6 -14.26 -8.72 -5.30
C HIS A 6 -13.04 -8.81 -6.21
N PHE A 7 -12.94 -9.91 -6.95
CA PHE A 7 -12.02 -10.06 -8.07
C PHE A 7 -12.82 -10.46 -9.29
N GLN A 8 -12.98 -9.52 -10.22
CA GLN A 8 -13.86 -9.67 -11.39
C GLN A 8 -15.29 -10.05 -10.98
N GLY A 9 -15.80 -9.38 -9.94
CA GLY A 9 -17.13 -9.64 -9.37
C GLY A 9 -17.22 -10.89 -8.48
N ASN A 10 -16.19 -11.74 -8.39
CA ASN A 10 -16.20 -12.90 -7.50
C ASN A 10 -15.77 -12.49 -6.08
N PRO A 11 -16.49 -12.90 -5.02
CA PRO A 11 -16.15 -12.56 -3.65
C PRO A 11 -14.78 -13.13 -3.24
N VAL A 12 -13.97 -12.30 -2.56
CA VAL A 12 -12.65 -12.62 -2.03
C VAL A 12 -12.57 -12.18 -0.57
N ALA A 13 -12.32 -13.13 0.32
CA ALA A 13 -12.17 -12.86 1.74
C ALA A 13 -10.79 -12.23 2.05
N VAL A 14 -10.80 -11.13 2.81
CA VAL A 14 -9.61 -10.44 3.30
C VAL A 14 -9.57 -10.52 4.82
N ALA A 15 -8.50 -11.06 5.38
CA ALA A 15 -8.35 -11.23 6.82
C ALA A 15 -8.10 -9.90 7.53
N GLY A 16 -8.63 -9.77 8.74
CA GLY A 16 -8.47 -8.58 9.57
C GLY A 16 -9.45 -7.46 9.21
N SER A 17 -9.13 -6.25 9.65
CA SER A 17 -9.89 -5.04 9.38
C SER A 17 -8.91 -3.92 9.04
N ILE A 18 -9.16 -3.21 7.95
CA ILE A 18 -8.29 -2.09 7.57
C ILE A 18 -8.33 -1.03 8.68
N PRO A 19 -7.17 -0.50 9.12
CA PRO A 19 -7.12 0.59 10.10
C PRO A 19 -8.01 1.76 9.68
N GLN A 20 -8.84 2.25 10.60
CA GLN A 20 -9.81 3.32 10.35
C GLN A 20 -9.22 4.69 10.72
N ALA A 21 -9.74 5.76 10.13
CA ALA A 21 -9.35 7.13 10.47
C ALA A 21 -9.48 7.40 11.99
N GLY A 22 -8.49 8.10 12.55
CA GLY A 22 -8.35 8.37 13.99
C GLY A 22 -7.64 7.26 14.78
N SER A 23 -7.41 6.09 14.19
CA SER A 23 -6.66 5.02 14.85
C SER A 23 -5.15 5.18 14.69
N LYS A 24 -4.37 4.66 15.65
CA LYS A 24 -2.91 4.63 15.56
C LYS A 24 -2.48 3.50 14.60
N ALA A 25 -1.61 3.82 13.64
CA ALA A 25 -1.02 2.82 12.76
C ALA A 25 -0.10 1.88 13.55
N GLN A 26 -0.20 0.58 13.27
CA GLN A 26 0.65 -0.43 13.89
C GLN A 26 2.07 -0.36 13.33
N ALA A 27 3.08 -0.58 14.17
CA ALA A 27 4.45 -0.67 13.68
C ALA A 27 4.62 -1.83 12.70
N PHE A 28 5.40 -1.59 11.64
CA PHE A 28 5.80 -2.61 10.68
C PHE A 28 7.30 -2.52 10.38
N THR A 29 7.82 -3.62 9.83
CA THR A 29 9.12 -3.71 9.18
C THR A 29 8.89 -4.37 7.82
N LEU A 30 9.38 -3.77 6.74
CA LEU A 30 9.26 -4.29 5.37
C LEU A 30 10.63 -4.27 4.68
N VAL A 31 10.74 -4.95 3.54
CA VAL A 31 12.03 -5.10 2.82
C VAL A 31 12.14 -4.08 1.70
N ALA A 32 13.19 -3.26 1.70
CA ALA A 32 13.47 -2.30 0.64
C ALA A 32 14.20 -2.93 -0.56
N LYS A 33 14.40 -2.12 -1.62
CA LYS A 33 15.06 -2.51 -2.88
C LYS A 33 16.49 -3.08 -2.72
N ASP A 34 17.23 -2.60 -1.72
CA ASP A 34 18.59 -3.03 -1.37
C ASP A 34 18.60 -4.19 -0.38
N LEU A 35 17.42 -4.80 -0.14
CA LEU A 35 17.17 -5.87 0.81
C LEU A 35 17.30 -5.46 2.28
N SER A 36 17.46 -4.17 2.59
CA SER A 36 17.45 -3.69 3.97
C SER A 36 16.05 -3.78 4.60
N ASP A 37 16.01 -3.78 5.93
CA ASP A 37 14.77 -3.66 6.68
C ASP A 37 14.42 -2.18 6.90
N VAL A 38 13.19 -1.81 6.53
CA VAL A 38 12.63 -0.46 6.68
C VAL A 38 11.45 -0.52 7.63
N THR A 39 11.49 0.30 8.68
CA THR A 39 10.42 0.38 9.67
C THR A 39 9.57 1.63 9.51
N LEU A 40 8.32 1.60 9.97
CA LEU A 40 7.47 2.80 9.99
C LEU A 40 8.15 3.99 10.70
N ALA A 41 8.86 3.71 11.80
CA ALA A 41 9.54 4.73 12.60
C ALA A 41 10.65 5.47 11.85
N GLN A 42 11.21 4.90 10.77
CA GLN A 42 12.20 5.60 9.93
C GLN A 42 11.59 6.81 9.19
N PHE A 43 10.26 6.89 9.11
CA PHE A 43 9.53 8.00 8.49
C PHE A 43 8.88 8.95 9.51
N ALA A 44 9.34 8.95 10.76
CA ALA A 44 8.81 9.83 11.81
C ALA A 44 8.83 11.32 11.37
N GLY A 45 7.75 12.05 11.69
CA GLY A 45 7.60 13.47 11.34
C GLY A 45 7.19 13.75 9.90
N LYS A 46 7.09 12.73 9.04
CA LYS A 46 6.52 12.84 7.68
C LYS A 46 5.10 12.28 7.65
N ARG A 47 4.29 12.74 6.71
CA ARG A 47 3.06 12.05 6.33
C ARG A 47 3.39 10.84 5.45
N LYS A 48 2.58 9.79 5.48
CA LYS A 48 2.86 8.55 4.74
C LYS A 48 1.64 8.12 3.95
N VAL A 49 1.78 7.94 2.65
CA VAL A 49 0.78 7.29 1.80
C VAL A 49 1.22 5.85 1.56
N LEU A 50 0.41 4.89 1.98
CA LEU A 50 0.64 3.46 1.81
C LEU A 50 -0.22 3.01 0.63
N ASN A 51 0.37 2.89 -0.55
CA ASN A 51 -0.27 2.31 -1.74
C ASN A 51 -0.02 0.80 -1.73
N ILE A 52 -1.02 0.03 -1.29
CA ILE A 52 -0.93 -1.42 -1.10
C ILE A 52 -1.63 -2.14 -2.25
N PHE A 53 -0.98 -3.13 -2.85
CA PHE A 53 -1.51 -3.80 -4.03
C PHE A 53 -1.08 -5.28 -4.14
N PRO A 54 -1.82 -6.10 -4.91
CA PRO A 54 -1.52 -7.53 -5.05
C PRO A 54 -0.14 -7.81 -5.65
N SER A 55 0.13 -7.25 -6.83
CA SER A 55 1.42 -7.40 -7.54
C SER A 55 1.64 -6.28 -8.55
N ILE A 56 2.85 -5.72 -8.57
CA ILE A 56 3.28 -4.64 -9.47
C ILE A 56 3.30 -5.06 -10.94
N ASP A 57 3.44 -6.36 -11.22
CA ASP A 57 3.50 -6.93 -12.57
C ASP A 57 2.11 -7.05 -13.23
N THR A 58 1.07 -6.38 -12.69
CA THR A 58 -0.29 -6.33 -13.24
C THR A 58 -0.69 -4.91 -13.63
N GLY A 59 -1.52 -4.77 -14.68
CA GLY A 59 -1.79 -3.48 -15.33
C GLY A 59 -2.29 -2.37 -14.40
N VAL A 60 -3.24 -2.68 -13.51
CA VAL A 60 -3.87 -1.71 -12.59
C VAL A 60 -2.89 -1.29 -11.48
N CYS A 61 -2.06 -2.21 -10.98
CA CYS A 61 -1.06 -1.89 -9.97
C CYS A 61 0.05 -1.01 -10.56
N ALA A 62 0.52 -1.32 -11.77
CA ALA A 62 1.47 -0.49 -12.47
C ALA A 62 0.93 0.94 -12.68
N ALA A 63 -0.35 1.07 -13.05
CA ALA A 63 -1.00 2.37 -13.18
C ALA A 63 -1.03 3.16 -11.86
N SER A 64 -1.39 2.51 -10.73
CA SER A 64 -1.43 3.20 -9.45
C SER A 64 -0.06 3.65 -8.95
N VAL A 65 0.99 2.85 -9.17
CA VAL A 65 2.37 3.24 -8.82
C VAL A 65 2.83 4.44 -9.66
N ARG A 66 2.56 4.46 -10.97
CA ARG A 66 2.86 5.63 -11.83
C ARG A 66 2.11 6.86 -11.35
N LYS A 67 0.81 6.72 -11.06
CA LYS A 67 -0.04 7.83 -10.63
C LYS A 67 0.44 8.43 -9.32
N PHE A 68 0.71 7.60 -8.31
CA PHE A 68 1.26 8.09 -7.05
C PHE A 68 2.68 8.66 -7.18
N ASN A 69 3.52 8.14 -8.08
CA ASN A 69 4.83 8.74 -8.36
C ASN A 69 4.73 10.15 -8.92
N GLN A 70 3.75 10.41 -9.79
CA GLN A 70 3.47 11.76 -10.26
C GLN A 70 2.95 12.63 -9.11
N LEU A 71 1.94 12.17 -8.37
CA LEU A 71 1.31 12.94 -7.31
C LEU A 71 2.25 13.23 -6.13
N ALA A 72 3.24 12.37 -5.88
CA ALA A 72 4.21 12.56 -4.81
C ALA A 72 4.96 13.90 -4.90
N THR A 73 5.14 14.46 -6.10
CA THR A 73 5.82 15.76 -6.26
C THR A 73 4.96 16.94 -5.82
N GLU A 74 3.66 16.73 -5.67
CA GLU A 74 2.68 17.74 -5.25
C GLU A 74 2.38 17.65 -3.73
N MET A 75 2.96 16.67 -3.03
CA MET A 75 2.70 16.43 -1.61
C MET A 75 3.84 16.95 -0.73
N ASP A 76 3.58 18.00 0.04
CA ASP A 76 4.55 18.50 1.01
C ASP A 76 4.77 17.51 2.16
N ASN A 77 6.01 17.38 2.64
CA ASN A 77 6.38 16.56 3.80
C ASN A 77 5.80 15.13 3.79
N THR A 78 5.66 14.51 2.62
CA THR A 78 4.99 13.22 2.47
C THR A 78 5.91 12.19 1.80
N VAL A 79 5.86 10.94 2.27
CA VAL A 79 6.47 9.80 1.59
C VAL A 79 5.39 8.87 1.03
N VAL A 80 5.61 8.38 -0.18
CA VAL A 80 4.75 7.38 -0.79
C VAL A 80 5.42 6.02 -0.73
N LEU A 81 4.79 5.07 -0.06
CA LEU A 81 5.23 3.70 0.14
C LEU A 81 4.37 2.77 -0.74
N CYS A 82 4.97 2.17 -1.76
CA CYS A 82 4.34 1.17 -2.62
C CYS A 82 4.62 -0.23 -2.07
N ILE A 83 3.59 -0.91 -1.55
CA ILE A 83 3.74 -2.12 -0.75
C ILE A 83 3.04 -3.30 -1.43
N SER A 84 3.75 -4.43 -1.59
CA SER A 84 3.20 -5.67 -2.12
C SER A 84 3.96 -6.91 -1.65
N ALA A 85 3.44 -8.09 -2.00
CA ALA A 85 4.11 -9.38 -1.79
C ALA A 85 5.15 -9.71 -2.88
N ASP A 86 5.35 -8.83 -3.87
CA ASP A 86 6.39 -9.01 -4.87
C ASP A 86 7.78 -8.98 -4.21
N LEU A 87 8.73 -9.72 -4.78
CA LEU A 87 10.12 -9.60 -4.36
C LEU A 87 10.64 -8.18 -4.64
N PRO A 88 11.58 -7.64 -3.82
CA PRO A 88 12.18 -6.33 -4.06
C PRO A 88 12.78 -6.17 -5.46
N PHE A 89 13.23 -7.28 -6.06
CA PHE A 89 13.76 -7.32 -7.43
C PHE A 89 12.72 -6.96 -8.49
N ALA A 90 11.50 -7.49 -8.38
CA ALA A 90 10.42 -7.21 -9.34
C ALA A 90 9.94 -5.76 -9.22
N GLN A 91 9.78 -5.29 -7.98
CA GLN A 91 9.45 -3.89 -7.69
C GLN A 91 10.51 -2.93 -8.25
N SER A 92 11.79 -3.23 -8.02
CA SER A 92 12.91 -2.41 -8.51
C SER A 92 13.04 -2.43 -10.03
N ARG A 93 12.82 -3.59 -10.67
CA ARG A 93 12.81 -3.73 -12.12
C ARG A 93 11.74 -2.83 -12.74
N PHE A 94 10.53 -2.83 -12.18
CA PHE A 94 9.43 -1.99 -12.66
C PHE A 94 9.77 -0.49 -12.50
N CYS A 95 10.11 -0.05 -11.28
CA CYS A 95 10.42 1.36 -11.04
C CYS A 95 11.63 1.85 -11.85
N GLY A 96 12.65 1.01 -12.04
CA GLY A 96 13.83 1.33 -12.85
C GLY A 96 13.52 1.44 -14.34
N ALA A 97 12.67 0.56 -14.88
CA ALA A 97 12.26 0.61 -16.28
C ALA A 97 11.35 1.81 -16.59
N GLU A 98 10.53 2.22 -15.63
CA GLU A 98 9.56 3.31 -15.75
C GLU A 98 10.13 4.68 -15.30
N GLY A 99 11.34 4.71 -14.73
CA GLY A 99 11.97 5.94 -14.24
C GLY A 99 11.27 6.56 -13.02
N LEU A 100 10.67 5.73 -12.16
CA LEU A 100 9.90 6.19 -11.00
C LEU A 100 10.81 6.38 -9.78
N SER A 101 11.06 7.63 -9.39
CA SER A 101 11.99 7.99 -8.31
C SER A 101 11.33 8.63 -7.08
N ASN A 102 10.04 8.96 -7.14
CA ASN A 102 9.34 9.68 -6.06
C ASN A 102 8.58 8.74 -5.11
N VAL A 103 8.64 7.42 -5.36
CA VAL A 103 8.02 6.39 -4.54
C VAL A 103 9.08 5.45 -3.96
N ILE A 104 8.79 4.92 -2.78
CA ILE A 104 9.62 3.90 -2.12
C ILE A 104 8.88 2.58 -2.24
N THR A 105 9.53 1.56 -2.83
CA THR A 105 8.98 0.21 -2.89
C THR A 105 9.38 -0.60 -1.66
N LEU A 106 8.40 -1.29 -1.08
CA LEU A 106 8.57 -2.13 0.09
C LEU A 106 7.90 -3.49 -0.14
N SER A 107 8.61 -4.56 0.15
CA SER A 107 8.14 -5.93 -0.02
C SER A 107 7.75 -6.55 1.32
N THR A 108 6.67 -7.32 1.34
CA THR A 108 6.27 -8.15 2.48
C THR A 108 7.00 -9.49 2.55
N LEU A 109 8.02 -9.73 1.72
CA LEU A 109 8.81 -10.98 1.64
C LEU A 109 9.14 -11.61 3.00
N ARG A 110 9.58 -10.80 3.97
CA ARG A 110 9.97 -11.27 5.31
C ARG A 110 8.97 -10.94 6.41
N SER A 111 7.87 -10.29 6.07
CA SER A 111 6.94 -9.66 7.02
C SER A 111 5.50 -9.85 6.57
N ALA A 112 5.11 -11.10 6.35
CA ALA A 112 3.75 -11.46 5.96
C ALA A 112 2.71 -11.01 7.00
N ASP A 113 3.11 -10.85 8.27
CA ASP A 113 2.29 -10.34 9.37
C ASP A 113 1.78 -8.91 9.12
N PHE A 114 2.48 -8.11 8.31
CA PHE A 114 1.98 -6.80 7.86
C PHE A 114 0.60 -6.91 7.22
N LEU A 115 0.39 -7.91 6.37
CA LEU A 115 -0.86 -8.07 5.63
C LEU A 115 -2.05 -8.29 6.57
N GLU A 116 -1.86 -9.05 7.64
CA GLU A 116 -2.89 -9.31 8.63
C GLU A 116 -3.11 -8.08 9.54
N LYS A 117 -2.02 -7.45 10.02
CA LYS A 117 -2.07 -6.27 10.90
C LYS A 117 -2.77 -5.08 10.25
N TYR A 118 -2.59 -4.92 8.94
CA TYR A 118 -3.20 -3.85 8.16
C TYR A 118 -4.52 -4.26 7.50
N GLY A 119 -5.01 -5.48 7.74
CA GLY A 119 -6.31 -5.92 7.25
C GLY A 119 -6.39 -6.03 5.73
N VAL A 120 -5.30 -6.43 5.08
CA VAL A 120 -5.15 -6.53 3.61
C VAL A 120 -4.73 -7.93 3.16
N SER A 121 -4.67 -8.93 4.04
CA SER A 121 -4.28 -10.31 3.67
C SER A 121 -5.40 -11.04 2.94
N ILE A 122 -5.22 -11.37 1.65
CA ILE A 122 -6.18 -12.22 0.93
C ILE A 122 -6.10 -13.65 1.49
N ALA A 123 -7.19 -14.10 2.10
CA ALA A 123 -7.23 -15.33 2.89
C ALA A 123 -7.47 -16.59 2.06
N GLU A 124 -8.16 -16.45 0.92
CA GLU A 124 -8.71 -17.56 0.14
C GLU A 124 -8.65 -17.32 -1.37
N GLY A 125 -8.88 -18.38 -2.15
CA GLY A 125 -8.93 -18.32 -3.60
C GLY A 125 -7.55 -18.24 -4.29
N PRO A 126 -7.52 -17.97 -5.60
CA PRO A 126 -6.29 -17.99 -6.41
C PRO A 126 -5.29 -16.90 -6.04
N LEU A 127 -5.73 -15.84 -5.36
CA LEU A 127 -4.91 -14.71 -4.94
C LEU A 127 -4.44 -14.81 -3.48
N LYS A 128 -4.68 -15.96 -2.82
CA LYS A 128 -4.29 -16.19 -1.43
C LYS A 128 -2.79 -15.91 -1.22
N GLY A 129 -2.47 -15.15 -0.18
CA GLY A 129 -1.10 -14.77 0.17
C GLY A 129 -0.63 -13.45 -0.45
N LEU A 130 -1.41 -12.86 -1.35
CA LEU A 130 -1.20 -11.50 -1.84
C LEU A 130 -1.93 -10.48 -0.97
N ALA A 131 -1.58 -9.21 -1.14
CA ALA A 131 -2.31 -8.11 -0.54
C ALA A 131 -3.58 -7.79 -1.37
N ALA A 132 -4.68 -7.46 -0.70
CA ALA A 132 -5.79 -6.75 -1.33
C ALA A 132 -5.33 -5.34 -1.73
N ARG A 133 -6.05 -4.72 -2.67
CA ARG A 133 -5.76 -3.34 -3.06
C ARG A 133 -6.31 -2.38 -2.01
N ALA A 134 -5.45 -1.56 -1.44
CA ALA A 134 -5.82 -0.60 -0.41
C ALA A 134 -4.93 0.64 -0.45
N VAL A 135 -5.47 1.76 0.04
CA VAL A 135 -4.70 2.97 0.30
C VAL A 135 -4.92 3.38 1.75
N LEU A 136 -3.83 3.65 2.48
CA LEU A 136 -3.89 4.31 3.78
C LEU A 136 -3.06 5.57 3.75
N VAL A 137 -3.53 6.61 4.45
CA VAL A 137 -2.76 7.83 4.67
C VAL A 137 -2.57 8.03 6.16
N LEU A 138 -1.33 8.27 6.55
CA LEU A 138 -0.91 8.51 7.92
C LEU A 138 -0.40 9.94 8.08
N ASP A 139 -0.74 10.57 9.20
CA ASP A 139 -0.17 11.86 9.60
C ASP A 139 1.29 11.72 10.11
N GLU A 140 1.87 12.85 10.51
CA GLU A 140 3.23 12.94 11.07
C GLU A 140 3.40 12.15 12.37
N ASN A 141 2.30 11.90 13.07
CA ASN A 141 2.20 11.20 14.34
C ASN A 141 1.77 9.74 14.18
N ASP A 142 1.81 9.16 12.98
CA ASP A 142 1.36 7.78 12.70
C ASP A 142 -0.12 7.52 13.03
N THR A 143 -0.97 8.53 12.98
CA THR A 143 -2.43 8.39 13.04
C THR A 143 -2.95 8.19 11.63
N VAL A 144 -3.85 7.23 11.44
CA VAL A 144 -4.55 7.04 10.17
C VAL A 144 -5.50 8.21 9.97
N VAL A 145 -5.38 8.92 8.86
CA VAL A 145 -6.30 10.02 8.48
C VAL A 145 -7.20 9.63 7.32
N PHE A 146 -6.81 8.63 6.53
CA PHE A 146 -7.62 8.04 5.47
C PHE A 146 -7.31 6.56 5.31
N SER A 147 -8.34 5.78 4.96
CA SER A 147 -8.22 4.36 4.65
C SER A 147 -9.25 3.97 3.62
N GLU A 148 -8.83 3.29 2.57
CA GLU A 148 -9.68 2.71 1.54
C GLU A 148 -9.24 1.27 1.31
N LEU A 149 -10.18 0.33 1.45
CA LEU A 149 -10.05 -1.02 0.92
C LEU A 149 -10.88 -1.10 -0.36
N VAL A 150 -10.24 -1.26 -1.51
CA VAL A 150 -10.92 -1.16 -2.80
C VAL A 150 -11.85 -2.37 -2.97
N ASN A 151 -13.14 -2.11 -3.20
CA ASN A 151 -14.15 -3.16 -3.26
C ASN A 151 -13.95 -4.13 -4.43
N GLU A 152 -13.36 -3.69 -5.54
CA GLU A 152 -12.97 -4.53 -6.68
C GLU A 152 -11.46 -4.43 -6.90
N ILE A 153 -10.75 -5.54 -6.79
CA ILE A 153 -9.27 -5.58 -6.87
C ILE A 153 -8.78 -5.09 -8.24
N THR A 154 -9.60 -5.22 -9.29
CA THR A 154 -9.27 -4.74 -10.64
C THR A 154 -9.56 -3.26 -10.89
N THR A 155 -10.10 -2.51 -9.93
CA THR A 155 -10.26 -1.05 -10.05
C THR A 155 -9.12 -0.31 -9.37
N GLU A 156 -8.81 0.90 -9.84
CA GLU A 156 -7.88 1.81 -9.17
C GLU A 156 -8.50 2.38 -7.88
N PRO A 157 -7.69 2.77 -6.88
CA PRO A 157 -8.19 3.45 -5.68
C PRO A 157 -8.61 4.89 -5.96
N ASP A 158 -9.34 5.51 -5.03
CA ASP A 158 -9.68 6.93 -5.10
C ASP A 158 -8.49 7.80 -4.68
N TYR A 159 -7.66 8.15 -5.66
CA TYR A 159 -6.51 9.03 -5.46
C TYR A 159 -6.91 10.39 -4.89
N THR A 160 -8.05 10.94 -5.32
CA THR A 160 -8.49 12.29 -4.94
C THR A 160 -8.81 12.31 -3.45
N ALA A 161 -9.57 11.33 -2.98
CA ALA A 161 -9.91 11.20 -1.56
C ALA A 161 -8.66 11.01 -0.68
N ALA A 162 -7.68 10.23 -1.15
CA ALA A 162 -6.40 10.05 -0.43
C ALA A 162 -5.54 11.34 -0.39
N LEU A 163 -5.60 12.16 -1.43
CA LEU A 163 -4.88 13.44 -1.51
C LEU A 163 -5.56 14.56 -0.72
N ASP A 164 -6.89 14.58 -0.69
CA ASP A 164 -7.64 15.67 -0.08
C ASP A 164 -7.39 15.77 1.42
N VAL A 165 -7.14 14.64 2.11
CA VAL A 165 -6.74 14.64 3.52
C VAL A 165 -5.31 15.17 3.78
N LEU A 166 -4.52 15.36 2.72
CA LEU A 166 -3.17 15.94 2.79
C LEU A 166 -3.17 17.44 2.46
N LYS A 167 -4.27 17.99 1.96
CA LYS A 167 -4.41 19.42 1.70
C LYS A 167 -4.76 20.11 3.03
N ALA A 168 -3.88 20.98 3.49
CA ALA A 168 -4.11 21.81 4.67
C ALA A 168 -5.19 22.88 4.39
#